data_AF-A0A842S2S6-F1
#
_entry.id   AF-A0A842S2S6-F1
#
_cell.length_a   1.000
_cell.length_b   1.000
_cell.length_c   1.000
_cell.angle_alpha   90.00
_cell.angle_beta   90.00
_cell.angle_gamma   90.00
#
_symmetry.space_group_name_H-M   'P 1'
#
loop_
_entity.id
_entity.type
_entity.pdbx_description
1 polymer ?
#
loop_
_entity_poly.entity_id
_entity_poly.type
_entity_poly.pdbx_seq_one_letter_code
_entity_poly.pdbx_strand_id
1 'polypeptide(L)'
;MDILIESNLMNLYSNPSEGGTIFEMDYKPKSYNLLNTLSRWEEAYHEKAKIENGEIFVDKFRKSMLRLYLFPRNEEKRYLKDLKSNKYIELGDFINGEFDIIRDEKEGEKAILELKREGSIKLPNHSEESF
;
A
#
# COMPACT_ATOMS: atom_id res chain seq x y z
N MET A 1 15.30 -4.31 2.32
CA MET A 1 16.37 -3.32 2.06
C MET A 1 15.71 -2.14 1.38
N ASP A 2 16.01 -0.92 1.83
CA ASP A 2 15.36 0.28 1.28
C ASP A 2 16.21 0.87 0.15
N ILE A 3 15.55 1.38 -0.89
CA ILE A 3 16.18 2.03 -2.05
C ILE A 3 15.94 3.53 -1.95
N LEU A 4 17.00 4.33 -2.13
CA LEU A 4 16.93 5.78 -2.20
C LEU A 4 17.21 6.25 -3.63
N ILE A 5 16.23 6.94 -4.22
CA ILE A 5 16.40 7.69 -5.46
C ILE A 5 16.43 9.17 -5.12
N GLU A 6 17.52 9.85 -5.44
CA GLU A 6 17.72 11.26 -5.14
C GLU A 6 17.90 12.12 -6.40
N SER A 7 17.47 13.38 -6.33
CA SER A 7 17.78 14.43 -7.30
C SER A 7 17.97 15.77 -6.59
N ASN A 8 18.24 16.84 -7.33
CA ASN A 8 18.28 18.19 -6.75
C ASN A 8 16.91 18.66 -6.24
N LEU A 9 15.81 18.07 -6.73
CA LEU A 9 14.46 18.47 -6.36
C LEU A 9 13.84 17.56 -5.29
N MET A 10 14.14 16.26 -5.30
CA MET A 10 13.43 15.28 -4.48
C MET A 10 14.30 14.14 -3.97
N ASN A 11 13.87 13.52 -2.86
CA ASN A 11 14.28 12.17 -2.47
C ASN A 11 13.05 11.26 -2.49
N LEU A 12 13.23 10.01 -2.89
CA LEU A 12 12.19 9.00 -2.93
C LEU A 12 12.75 7.73 -2.31
N TYR A 13 12.05 7.21 -1.31
CA TYR A 13 12.44 5.97 -0.62
C TYR A 13 11.44 4.88 -0.94
N SER A 14 11.94 3.78 -1.49
CA SER A 14 11.17 2.60 -1.83
C SER A 14 11.55 1.43 -0.94
N ASN A 15 10.57 0.60 -0.59
CA ASN A 15 10.76 -0.63 0.17
C ASN A 15 10.32 -1.84 -0.68
N PRO A 16 11.23 -2.42 -1.49
CA PRO A 16 11.01 -3.66 -2.23
C PRO A 16 10.53 -4.82 -1.35
N SER A 17 11.03 -4.91 -0.12
CA SER A 17 10.65 -5.97 0.84
C SER A 17 9.24 -5.85 1.41
N GLU A 18 8.57 -4.70 1.24
CA GLU A 18 7.20 -4.48 1.72
C GLU A 18 6.31 -3.89 0.61
N GLY A 19 5.88 -4.76 -0.30
CA GLY A 19 4.92 -4.45 -1.35
C GLY A 19 5.48 -3.61 -2.50
N GLY A 20 6.80 -3.46 -2.60
CA GLY A 20 7.43 -2.64 -3.63
C GLY A 20 7.03 -1.17 -3.57
N THR A 21 6.65 -0.68 -2.39
CA THR A 21 5.98 0.62 -2.26
C THR A 21 6.98 1.77 -2.12
N ILE A 22 6.50 3.00 -2.28
CA ILE A 22 7.24 4.22 -1.93
C ILE A 22 6.65 4.73 -0.61
N PHE A 23 7.45 4.75 0.45
CA PHE A 23 6.96 5.14 1.77
C PHE A 23 7.30 6.58 2.14
N GLU A 24 8.25 7.21 1.43
CA GLU A 24 8.65 8.59 1.68
C GLU A 24 9.03 9.28 0.37
N MET A 25 8.62 10.54 0.26
CA MET A 25 8.88 11.38 -0.90
C MET A 25 9.14 12.82 -0.46
N ASP A 26 10.42 13.16 -0.29
CA ASP A 26 10.83 14.49 0.17
C ASP A 26 10.89 15.46 -1.01
N TYR A 27 10.14 16.55 -0.93
CA TYR A 27 10.29 17.68 -1.83
C TYR A 27 11.23 18.72 -1.22
N LYS A 28 12.49 18.74 -1.70
CA LYS A 28 13.59 19.55 -1.15
C LYS A 28 13.28 21.06 -1.13
N PRO A 29 12.70 21.68 -2.19
CA PRO A 29 12.42 23.12 -2.20
C PRO A 29 11.48 23.62 -1.11
N LYS A 30 10.69 22.74 -0.48
CA LYS A 30 9.82 23.08 0.65
C LYS A 30 10.15 22.34 1.93
N SER A 31 11.20 21.51 1.92
CA SER A 31 11.57 20.64 3.05
C SER A 31 10.36 19.87 3.60
N TYR A 32 9.58 19.28 2.69
CA TYR A 32 8.31 18.64 3.02
C TYR A 32 8.21 17.25 2.41
N ASN A 33 7.87 16.25 3.23
CA ASN A 33 7.58 14.89 2.78
C ASN A 33 6.11 14.81 2.29
N LEU A 34 5.93 14.58 0.99
CA LEU A 34 4.62 14.50 0.33
C LEU A 34 3.78 13.29 0.78
N LEU A 35 4.40 12.32 1.43
CA LEU A 35 3.78 11.12 2.00
C LEU A 35 3.72 11.16 3.53
N ASN A 36 3.91 12.33 4.14
CA ASN A 36 3.82 12.52 5.60
C ASN A 36 2.39 12.32 6.13
N THR A 37 1.98 11.06 6.17
CA THR A 37 0.66 10.58 6.56
C THR A 37 0.81 9.49 7.61
N LEU A 38 -0.21 9.33 8.45
CA LEU A 38 -0.24 8.28 9.47
C LEU A 38 -1.22 7.17 9.06
N SER A 39 -0.84 5.93 9.34
CA SER A 39 -1.78 4.81 9.38
C SER A 39 -2.58 4.83 10.66
N ARG A 40 -3.84 4.38 10.59
CA ARG A 40 -4.71 4.23 11.75
C ARG A 40 -4.32 2.95 12.47
N TRP A 41 -3.55 3.03 13.55
CA TRP A 41 -3.23 1.86 14.37
C TRP A 41 -4.22 1.72 15.52
N GLU A 42 -4.38 0.50 16.04
CA GLU A 42 -5.06 0.28 17.30
C GLU A 42 -4.20 0.85 18.44
N GLU A 43 -4.81 1.65 19.32
CA GLU A 43 -4.16 2.29 20.46
C GLU A 43 -4.75 1.72 21.75
N ALA A 44 -4.01 1.76 22.86
CA ALA A 44 -4.39 1.12 24.12
C ALA A 44 -5.73 1.60 24.72
N TYR A 45 -6.16 2.82 24.38
CA TYR A 45 -7.43 3.40 24.83
C TYR A 45 -8.61 3.09 23.91
N HIS A 46 -8.40 2.41 22.77
CA HIS A 46 -9.50 1.99 21.91
C HIS A 46 -10.24 0.79 22.51
N GLU A 47 -11.56 0.90 22.59
CA GLU A 47 -12.41 -0.22 22.97
C GLU A 47 -12.50 -1.21 21.80
N LYS A 48 -12.12 -2.48 22.03
CA LYS A 48 -12.17 -3.53 20.99
C LYS A 48 -13.55 -3.65 20.32
N ALA A 49 -14.62 -3.52 21.11
CA ALA A 49 -15.99 -3.55 20.60
C ALA A 49 -16.25 -2.47 19.53
N LYS A 50 -15.65 -1.28 19.66
CA LYS A 50 -15.77 -0.18 18.69
C LYS A 50 -14.98 -0.43 17.40
N ILE A 51 -13.90 -1.22 17.48
CA ILE A 51 -13.14 -1.65 16.29
C ILE A 51 -13.94 -2.72 15.54
N GLU A 52 -14.46 -3.71 16.27
CA GLU A 52 -15.23 -4.82 15.72
C GLU A 52 -16.52 -4.32 15.03
N ASN A 53 -17.29 -3.46 15.71
CA ASN A 53 -18.53 -2.91 15.18
C ASN A 53 -18.33 -1.85 14.07
N GLY A 54 -17.09 -1.40 13.82
CA GLY A 54 -16.74 -0.46 12.76
C GLY A 54 -16.96 1.02 13.09
N GLU A 55 -17.06 1.38 14.36
CA GLU A 55 -16.97 2.78 14.82
C GLU A 55 -15.53 3.32 14.70
N ILE A 56 -14.53 2.46 14.94
CA ILE A 56 -13.10 2.77 14.80
C ILE A 56 -12.53 1.92 13.66
N PHE A 57 -11.85 2.58 12.71
CA PHE A 57 -11.16 1.91 11.61
C PHE A 57 -9.67 1.81 11.89
N VAL A 58 -9.13 0.60 11.75
CA VAL A 58 -7.70 0.30 11.88
C VAL A 58 -7.17 -0.13 10.53
N ASP A 59 -5.99 0.36 10.17
CA ASP A 59 -5.32 0.02 8.94
C ASP A 59 -4.52 -1.29 9.07
N LYS A 60 -4.57 -2.12 8.02
CA LYS A 60 -3.79 -3.36 7.94
C LYS A 60 -2.31 -3.11 7.64
N PHE A 61 -1.98 -1.98 7.01
CA PHE A 61 -0.65 -1.67 6.50
C PHE A 61 -0.29 -0.20 6.70
N ARG A 62 1.01 0.11 6.61
CA ARG A 62 1.50 1.48 6.53
C ARG A 62 0.98 2.15 5.26
N LYS A 63 0.54 3.41 5.38
CA LYS A 63 0.19 4.22 4.21
C LYS A 63 1.47 4.50 3.43
N SER A 64 1.47 4.07 2.18
CA SER A 64 2.55 4.26 1.22
C SER A 64 1.95 4.47 -0.16
N MET A 65 2.74 5.04 -1.07
CA MET A 65 2.37 5.24 -2.46
C MET A 65 2.64 3.95 -3.26
N LEU A 66 1.85 3.77 -4.33
CA LEU A 66 1.98 2.68 -5.31
C LEU A 66 1.79 1.26 -4.75
N ARG A 67 1.15 1.12 -3.59
CA ARG A 67 0.76 -0.19 -3.06
C ARG A 67 -0.23 -0.86 -4.01
N LEU A 68 0.11 -2.06 -4.47
CA LEU A 68 -0.71 -2.83 -5.40
C LEU A 68 -1.82 -3.55 -4.64
N TYR A 69 -3.06 -3.33 -5.07
CA TYR A 69 -4.25 -4.00 -4.56
C TYR A 69 -4.99 -4.68 -5.70
N LEU A 70 -5.49 -5.89 -5.47
CA LEU A 70 -6.31 -6.64 -6.41
C LEU A 70 -7.63 -6.99 -5.75
N PHE A 71 -8.71 -6.41 -6.26
CA PHE A 71 -10.04 -6.55 -5.69
C PHE A 71 -10.96 -7.37 -6.59
N PRO A 72 -11.96 -8.07 -6.02
CA PRO A 72 -13.02 -8.66 -6.82
C PRO A 72 -13.87 -7.57 -7.47
N ARG A 73 -14.47 -7.91 -8.62
CA ARG A 73 -15.41 -7.02 -9.32
C ARG A 73 -16.75 -7.05 -8.59
N ASN A 74 -17.03 -6.02 -7.81
CA ASN A 74 -18.22 -5.92 -6.97
C ASN A 74 -19.09 -4.71 -7.36
N GLU A 75 -20.27 -4.58 -6.75
CA GLU A 75 -21.03 -3.32 -6.77
C GLU A 75 -20.20 -2.16 -6.18
N GLU A 76 -20.02 -1.09 -6.95
CA GLU A 76 -19.15 0.05 -6.62
C GLU A 76 -19.41 0.66 -5.23
N LYS A 77 -20.68 0.67 -4.78
CA LYS A 77 -21.08 1.25 -3.48
C LYS A 77 -20.53 0.46 -2.29
N ARG A 78 -20.51 -0.87 -2.37
CA ARG A 78 -19.97 -1.74 -1.31
C ARG A 78 -18.45 -1.60 -1.23
N TYR A 79 -17.79 -1.55 -2.39
CA TYR A 79 -16.35 -1.41 -2.50
C TYR A 79 -15.80 -0.16 -1.76
N LEU A 80 -16.39 1.01 -1.96
CA LEU A 80 -15.93 2.24 -1.30
C LEU A 80 -16.04 2.17 0.23
N LYS A 81 -17.11 1.55 0.75
CA LYS A 81 -17.30 1.34 2.19
C LYS A 81 -16.25 0.41 2.77
N ASP A 82 -15.95 -0.68 2.05
CA ASP A 82 -14.99 -1.70 2.47
C ASP A 82 -13.55 -1.16 2.43
N LEU A 83 -13.21 -0.33 1.42
CA LEU A 83 -11.94 0.39 1.38
C LEU A 83 -11.79 1.37 2.55
N LYS A 84 -12.80 2.21 2.80
CA LYS A 84 -12.76 3.21 3.88
C LYS A 84 -12.54 2.57 5.25
N SER A 85 -13.19 1.43 5.48
CA SER A 85 -13.11 0.66 6.73
C SER A 85 -11.94 -0.34 6.80
N ASN A 86 -11.15 -0.48 5.72
CA ASN A 86 -10.09 -1.48 5.57
C ASN A 86 -10.59 -2.95 5.72
N LYS A 87 -11.87 -3.19 5.43
CA LYS A 87 -12.53 -4.51 5.48
C LYS A 87 -12.71 -5.15 4.08
N TYR A 88 -12.03 -4.63 3.06
CA TYR A 88 -12.03 -5.20 1.71
C TYR A 88 -11.43 -6.61 1.66
N ILE A 89 -11.86 -7.36 0.64
CA ILE A 89 -11.28 -8.63 0.24
C ILE A 89 -10.14 -8.33 -0.73
N GLU A 90 -8.92 -8.71 -0.34
CA GLU A 90 -7.76 -8.70 -1.23
C GLU A 90 -7.65 -10.07 -1.89
N LEU A 91 -7.59 -10.09 -3.22
CA LEU A 91 -7.43 -11.32 -4.00
C LEU A 91 -5.95 -11.68 -4.19
N GLY A 92 -5.06 -10.69 -4.20
CA GLY A 92 -3.64 -10.86 -4.44
C GLY A 92 -2.81 -11.14 -3.19
N ASP A 93 -1.55 -11.52 -3.38
CA ASP A 93 -0.52 -11.62 -2.34
C ASP A 93 0.59 -10.57 -2.49
N PHE A 94 0.27 -9.46 -3.14
CA PHE A 94 1.23 -8.41 -3.50
C PHE A 94 1.35 -7.32 -2.43
N ILE A 95 0.30 -7.08 -1.62
CA ILE A 95 0.24 -5.91 -0.75
C ILE A 95 1.48 -5.76 0.12
N ASN A 96 1.92 -6.84 0.77
CA ASN A 96 3.08 -6.88 1.66
C ASN A 96 4.16 -7.86 1.16
N GLY A 97 4.05 -8.29 -0.10
CA GLY A 97 4.99 -9.22 -0.70
C GLY A 97 6.31 -8.53 -1.03
N GLU A 98 7.41 -9.29 -0.98
CA GLU A 98 8.71 -8.84 -1.45
C GLU A 98 8.75 -8.81 -2.99
N PHE A 99 9.33 -7.74 -3.54
CA PHE A 99 9.58 -7.56 -4.97
C PHE A 99 11.08 -7.66 -5.25
N ASP A 100 11.41 -8.36 -6.32
CA ASP A 100 12.75 -8.41 -6.89
C ASP A 100 13.06 -7.08 -7.59
N ILE A 101 14.29 -6.61 -7.44
CA ILE A 101 14.80 -5.44 -8.15
C ILE A 101 15.38 -5.92 -9.48
N ILE A 102 14.72 -5.57 -10.58
CA ILE A 102 15.15 -5.94 -11.94
C ILE A 102 16.11 -4.90 -12.50
N ARG A 103 15.91 -3.63 -12.14
CA ARG A 103 16.71 -2.51 -12.60
C ARG A 103 16.74 -1.41 -11.54
N ASP A 104 17.92 -0.87 -11.29
CA ASP A 104 18.15 0.30 -10.47
C ASP A 104 19.24 1.15 -11.14
N GLU A 105 18.81 2.16 -11.89
CA GLU A 105 19.69 2.97 -12.71
C GLU A 105 19.38 4.46 -12.55
N LYS A 106 20.44 5.27 -12.56
CA LYS A 106 20.34 6.72 -12.57
C LYS A 106 21.32 7.29 -13.59
N GLU A 107 20.79 8.03 -14.56
CA GLU A 107 21.56 8.72 -15.59
C GLU A 107 21.13 10.19 -15.65
N GLY A 108 22.01 11.08 -15.21
CA GLY A 108 21.73 12.51 -15.13
C GLY A 108 20.48 12.81 -14.28
N GLU A 109 19.46 13.36 -14.92
CA GLU A 109 18.18 13.72 -14.30
C GLU A 109 17.11 12.63 -14.37
N LYS A 110 17.45 11.46 -14.92
CA LYS A 110 16.54 10.31 -15.05
C LYS A 110 16.97 9.22 -14.08
N ALA A 111 15.98 8.62 -13.43
CA ALA A 111 16.16 7.42 -12.62
C ALA A 111 15.10 6.39 -13.02
N ILE A 112 15.49 5.12 -13.03
CA ILE A 112 14.61 3.99 -13.34
C ILE A 112 14.81 2.95 -12.25
N LEU A 113 13.73 2.68 -11.52
CA LEU A 113 13.61 1.56 -10.60
C LEU A 113 12.53 0.63 -11.15
N GLU A 114 12.91 -0.60 -11.48
CA GLU A 114 12.01 -1.64 -11.95
C GLU A 114 11.92 -2.74 -10.90
N LEU A 115 10.70 -2.98 -10.41
CA LEU A 115 10.38 -3.98 -9.41
C LEU A 115 9.48 -5.05 -10.03
N LYS A 116 9.76 -6.32 -9.76
CA LYS A 116 8.96 -7.45 -10.23
C LYS A 116 8.62 -8.37 -9.06
N ARG A 117 7.39 -8.88 -9.05
CA ARG A 117 7.00 -9.99 -8.17
C ARG A 117 6.17 -10.98 -8.97
N GLU A 118 6.52 -12.24 -8.87
CA GLU A 118 5.63 -13.34 -9.27
C GLU A 118 4.78 -13.70 -8.06
N GLY A 119 3.46 -13.59 -8.21
CA GLY A 119 2.50 -13.75 -7.13
C GLY A 119 1.26 -14.52 -7.58
N SER A 120 0.28 -14.59 -6.70
CA SER A 120 -0.95 -15.37 -6.91
C SER A 120 -2.21 -14.53 -6.72
N ILE A 121 -3.28 -14.92 -7.41
CA ILE A 121 -4.62 -14.35 -7.24
C ILE A 121 -5.53 -15.48 -6.76
N LYS A 122 -6.11 -15.32 -5.58
CA LYS A 122 -7.11 -16.23 -5.02
C LYS A 122 -8.49 -15.77 -5.44
N LEU A 123 -9.06 -16.43 -6.44
CA LEU A 123 -10.44 -16.19 -6.81
C LEU A 123 -11.37 -16.79 -5.74
N PRO A 124 -12.45 -16.08 -5.35
CA PRO A 124 -13.46 -16.67 -4.49
C PRO A 124 -14.07 -17.91 -5.16
N ASN A 125 -14.28 -18.98 -4.39
CA ASN A 125 -15.01 -20.15 -4.89
C ASN A 125 -16.41 -19.71 -5.30
N HIS A 126 -16.84 -20.05 -6.53
CA HIS A 126 -18.16 -19.73 -7.09
C HIS A 126 -19.37 -20.33 -6.33
N SER A 127 -19.18 -20.90 -5.14
CA SER A 127 -20.21 -21.56 -4.34
C SER A 127 -20.84 -20.71 -3.23
N GLU A 128 -20.45 -19.44 -3.06
CA GLU A 128 -20.98 -18.57 -2.00
C GLU A 128 -21.56 -17.23 -2.50
N GLU A 129 -22.00 -17.15 -3.76
CA GLU A 129 -22.95 -16.10 -4.19
C GLU A 129 -24.37 -16.63 -4.08
N SER A 130 -24.88 -16.72 -2.85
CA SER A 130 -26.28 -16.99 -2.57
C SER A 130 -26.72 -16.36 -1.26
N PHE A 131 -26.55 -15.05 -1.06
CA PHE A 131 -27.35 -14.25 -0.10
C PHE A 131 -27.37 -12.77 -0.49
#